data_AF-A0A2N6A976-F1
#
_entry.id   AF-A0A2N6A976-F1
#
_cell.length_a   1.000
_cell.length_b   1.000
_cell.length_c   1.000
_cell.angle_alpha   90.00
_cell.angle_beta   90.00
_cell.angle_gamma   90.00
#
_symmetry.space_group_name_H-M   'P 1'
#
loop_
_entity.id
_entity.type
_entity.pdbx_description
1 polymer ?
#
loop_
_entity_poly.entity_id
_entity_poly.type
_entity_poly.pdbx_seq_one_letter_code
_entity_poly.pdbx_strand_id
1 'polypeptide(L)'
;MSKKNLYLGGVLLLLIVVAFVYNGPFKEWREDFGKPKNFFSELKVSDIEQIEIDSSEKVIVITEEDNNRWKIEDTKDFYVTNSVMNKVFDSLGDAIESEIILVSENPEKQGEFMIDENNRYIIKLKIGEDEYFEFALGKASSDMQDTYVAKIDDDAIYSVKASLRTAFDHDDWYNKEIFALEKDNIKKVRFQYPSREFTIEKDEIEEVAEGEEVPEANWNGTLPYRFSVDNEKVAEVLDLVSSLEAAEIPAQTFEGTGLEKNLQILQFSGDGVDVVLMIG
;
A
#
# COMPACT_ATOMS: atom_id res chain seq x y z
N MET A 1 -20.28 -69.80 10.18
CA MET A 1 -21.15 -68.71 9.67
C MET A 1 -22.13 -69.28 8.67
N SER A 2 -23.42 -68.94 8.75
CA SER A 2 -24.38 -69.31 7.70
C SER A 2 -24.05 -68.53 6.42
N LYS A 3 -24.29 -69.12 5.24
CA LYS A 3 -24.07 -68.44 3.94
C LYS A 3 -24.80 -67.08 3.86
N LYS A 4 -25.90 -66.92 4.61
CA LYS A 4 -26.68 -65.68 4.71
C LYS A 4 -25.92 -64.56 5.44
N ASN A 5 -25.17 -64.89 6.50
CA ASN A 5 -24.37 -63.90 7.24
C ASN A 5 -23.15 -63.43 6.43
N LEU A 6 -22.63 -64.30 5.54
CA LEU A 6 -21.52 -63.98 4.65
C LEU A 6 -21.97 -63.07 3.49
N TYR A 7 -23.18 -63.31 2.96
CA TYR A 7 -23.84 -62.38 2.02
C TYR A 7 -24.14 -61.02 2.65
N LEU A 8 -24.68 -61.01 3.87
CA LEU A 8 -24.95 -59.75 4.58
C LEU A 8 -23.66 -58.96 4.84
N GLY A 9 -22.58 -59.64 5.24
CA GLY A 9 -21.27 -59.02 5.43
C GLY A 9 -20.71 -58.40 4.15
N GLY A 10 -20.83 -59.11 3.02
CA GLY A 10 -20.41 -58.59 1.71
C GLY A 10 -21.21 -57.37 1.25
N VAL A 11 -22.54 -57.38 1.44
CA VAL A 11 -23.41 -56.23 1.12
C VAL A 11 -23.10 -55.04 2.01
N LEU A 12 -22.85 -55.26 3.31
CA LEU A 12 -22.47 -54.19 4.23
C LEU A 12 -21.15 -53.54 3.82
N LEU A 13 -20.16 -54.35 3.44
CA LEU A 13 -18.85 -53.86 3.00
C LEU A 13 -18.98 -53.06 1.69
N LEU A 14 -19.80 -53.52 0.75
CA LEU A 14 -20.13 -52.79 -0.47
C LEU A 14 -20.79 -51.42 -0.16
N LEU A 15 -21.76 -51.38 0.76
CA LEU A 15 -22.42 -50.14 1.15
C LEU A 15 -21.45 -49.15 1.83
N ILE A 16 -20.52 -49.64 2.63
CA ILE A 16 -19.46 -48.81 3.24
C ILE A 16 -18.55 -48.20 2.17
N VAL A 17 -18.14 -49.00 1.16
CA VAL A 17 -17.32 -48.50 0.05
C VAL A 17 -18.08 -47.46 -0.78
N VAL A 18 -19.36 -47.71 -1.09
CA VAL A 18 -20.19 -46.75 -1.82
C VAL A 18 -20.37 -45.45 -1.03
N ALA A 19 -20.65 -45.54 0.27
CA ALA A 19 -20.78 -44.36 1.13
C ALA A 19 -19.46 -43.59 1.25
N PHE A 20 -18.32 -44.28 1.32
CA PHE A 20 -16.99 -43.67 1.34
C PHE A 20 -16.67 -42.95 0.03
N VAL A 21 -16.94 -43.58 -1.12
CA VAL A 21 -16.73 -42.97 -2.44
C VAL A 21 -17.67 -41.77 -2.65
N TYR A 22 -18.94 -41.90 -2.25
CA TYR A 22 -19.94 -40.86 -2.41
C TYR A 22 -19.68 -39.61 -1.55
N ASN A 23 -19.19 -39.81 -0.31
CA ASN A 23 -18.92 -38.72 0.63
C ASN A 23 -17.48 -38.18 0.56
N GLY A 24 -16.53 -38.92 0.00
CA GLY A 24 -15.15 -38.50 -0.16
C GLY A 24 -14.87 -37.96 -1.58
N PRO A 25 -14.11 -38.68 -2.41
CA PRO A 25 -13.56 -38.16 -3.67
C PRO A 25 -14.62 -37.75 -4.70
N PHE A 26 -15.83 -38.31 -4.66
CA PHE A 26 -16.91 -37.95 -5.58
C PHE A 26 -17.68 -36.68 -5.15
N LYS A 27 -17.46 -36.19 -3.93
CA LYS A 27 -17.99 -34.91 -3.47
C LYS A 27 -17.11 -33.76 -3.98
N GLU A 28 -15.80 -33.84 -3.75
CA GLU A 28 -14.81 -32.87 -4.27
C GLU A 28 -14.89 -32.75 -5.79
N TRP A 29 -14.94 -33.88 -6.52
CA TRP A 29 -15.07 -33.87 -7.98
C TRP A 29 -16.36 -33.21 -8.49
N ARG A 30 -17.46 -33.26 -7.73
CA ARG A 30 -18.72 -32.56 -8.08
C ARG A 30 -18.69 -31.08 -7.70
N GLU A 31 -18.01 -30.74 -6.62
CA GLU A 31 -17.88 -29.36 -6.15
C GLU A 31 -16.98 -28.56 -7.09
N ASP A 32 -15.98 -29.18 -7.71
CA ASP A 32 -15.10 -28.51 -8.69
C ASP A 32 -15.59 -28.59 -10.15
N PHE A 33 -16.58 -29.44 -10.44
CA PHE A 33 -17.09 -29.60 -11.81
C PHE A 33 -17.86 -28.36 -12.26
N GLY A 34 -17.28 -27.59 -13.18
CA GLY A 34 -17.90 -26.40 -13.78
C GLY A 34 -17.62 -25.09 -13.06
N LYS A 35 -16.76 -25.08 -12.03
CA LYS A 35 -16.22 -23.82 -11.50
C LYS A 35 -15.32 -23.15 -12.55
N PRO A 36 -15.45 -21.83 -12.78
CA PRO A 36 -14.54 -21.12 -13.67
C PRO A 36 -13.11 -21.16 -13.10
N LYS A 37 -12.13 -21.31 -13.99
CA LYS A 37 -10.71 -21.27 -13.59
C LYS A 37 -10.35 -19.85 -13.17
N ASN A 38 -9.84 -19.68 -11.95
CA ASN A 38 -9.33 -18.38 -11.49
C ASN A 38 -8.19 -17.92 -12.40
N PHE A 39 -8.40 -16.82 -13.13
CA PHE A 39 -7.38 -16.29 -14.02
C PHE A 39 -6.29 -15.52 -13.30
N PHE A 40 -6.50 -15.08 -12.05
CA PHE A 40 -5.43 -14.55 -11.20
C PHE A 40 -4.43 -15.63 -10.79
N SER A 41 -4.79 -16.92 -10.82
CA SER A 41 -3.88 -18.01 -10.40
C SER A 41 -2.57 -18.10 -11.21
N GLU A 42 -2.50 -17.42 -12.36
CA GLU A 42 -1.31 -17.35 -13.22
C GLU A 42 -0.38 -16.19 -12.84
N LEU A 43 -0.89 -15.20 -12.08
CA LEU A 43 -0.15 -14.04 -11.61
C LEU A 43 0.76 -14.39 -10.44
N LYS A 44 1.98 -13.84 -10.44
CA LYS A 44 2.87 -13.80 -9.29
C LYS A 44 3.12 -12.36 -8.90
N VAL A 45 2.75 -12.00 -7.68
CA VAL A 45 2.86 -10.61 -7.19
C VAL A 45 4.32 -10.13 -7.19
N SER A 46 5.28 -11.03 -6.93
CA SER A 46 6.71 -10.74 -6.94
C SER A 46 7.28 -10.35 -8.30
N ASP A 47 6.54 -10.63 -9.38
CA ASP A 47 7.02 -10.42 -10.74
C ASP A 47 6.48 -9.09 -11.30
N ILE A 48 5.61 -8.38 -10.56
CA ILE A 48 5.04 -7.09 -10.98
C ILE A 48 6.11 -6.01 -10.89
N GLU A 49 6.41 -5.37 -12.03
CA GLU A 49 7.38 -4.28 -12.15
C GLU A 49 6.70 -2.90 -12.33
N GLN A 50 5.47 -2.90 -12.85
CA GLN A 50 4.69 -1.69 -13.11
C GLN A 50 3.19 -1.95 -12.96
N ILE A 51 2.47 -0.96 -12.45
CA ILE A 51 1.02 -0.95 -12.29
C ILE A 51 0.47 0.29 -13.01
N GLU A 52 -0.33 0.07 -14.05
CA GLU A 52 -1.12 1.12 -14.69
C GLU A 52 -2.58 0.98 -14.24
N ILE A 53 -3.14 2.09 -13.78
CA ILE A 53 -4.51 2.23 -13.31
C ILE A 53 -5.18 3.26 -14.19
N ASP A 54 -6.01 2.79 -15.11
CA ASP A 54 -6.79 3.63 -16.01
C ASP A 54 -8.23 3.71 -15.48
N SER A 55 -8.60 4.88 -15.00
CA SER A 55 -9.93 5.21 -14.49
C SER A 55 -10.59 6.26 -15.37
N SER A 56 -11.90 6.46 -15.24
CA SER A 56 -12.64 7.47 -16.02
C SER A 56 -12.12 8.91 -15.84
N GLU A 57 -11.40 9.20 -14.75
CA GLU A 57 -10.92 10.55 -14.43
C GLU A 57 -9.44 10.76 -14.77
N LYS A 58 -8.60 9.73 -14.56
CA LYS A 58 -7.14 9.80 -14.70
C LYS A 58 -6.52 8.43 -14.97
N VAL A 59 -5.37 8.45 -15.64
CA VAL A 59 -4.44 7.33 -15.73
C VAL A 59 -3.29 7.58 -14.76
N ILE A 60 -2.97 6.59 -13.93
CA ILE A 60 -1.81 6.59 -13.04
C ILE A 60 -0.93 5.42 -13.44
N VAL A 61 0.37 5.67 -13.64
CA VAL A 61 1.38 4.63 -13.84
C VAL A 61 2.33 4.66 -12.65
N ILE A 62 2.59 3.48 -12.09
CA ILE A 62 3.43 3.30 -10.91
C ILE A 62 4.47 2.23 -11.24
N THR A 63 5.74 2.53 -11.04
CA THR A 63 6.86 1.67 -11.44
C THR A 63 7.73 1.35 -10.22
N GLU A 64 8.18 0.11 -10.11
CA GLU A 64 9.12 -0.30 -9.07
C GLU A 64 10.50 0.34 -9.31
N GLU A 65 11.07 0.91 -8.26
CA GLU A 65 12.46 1.36 -8.19
C GLU A 65 13.22 0.60 -7.07
N ASP A 66 14.53 0.83 -7.01
CA ASP A 66 15.43 0.23 -6.01
C ASP A 66 14.89 0.33 -4.57
N ASN A 67 15.12 -0.74 -3.81
CA ASN A 67 14.68 -0.92 -2.42
C ASN A 67 13.16 -1.04 -2.24
N ASN A 68 12.45 -1.61 -3.22
CA ASN A 68 11.01 -1.88 -3.15
C ASN A 68 10.19 -0.60 -2.93
N ARG A 69 10.60 0.49 -3.60
CA ARG A 69 9.88 1.76 -3.59
C ARG A 69 9.15 1.92 -4.90
N TRP A 70 7.92 2.39 -4.84
CA TRP A 70 7.05 2.48 -6.00
C TRP A 70 6.90 3.94 -6.39
N LYS A 71 7.39 4.31 -7.58
CA LYS A 71 7.40 5.68 -8.07
C LYS A 71 6.18 5.94 -8.94
N ILE A 72 5.58 7.12 -8.81
CA ILE A 72 4.50 7.56 -9.69
C ILE A 72 5.12 8.19 -10.93
N GLU A 73 4.84 7.68 -12.13
CA GLU A 73 5.38 8.22 -13.38
C GLU A 73 4.89 9.64 -13.67
N ASP A 74 5.60 10.35 -14.55
CA ASP A 74 5.39 11.77 -14.88
C ASP A 74 5.51 12.74 -13.69
N THR A 75 6.00 12.24 -12.55
CA THR A 75 6.37 13.04 -11.40
C THR A 75 7.89 13.05 -11.23
N LYS A 76 8.39 13.91 -10.34
CA LYS A 76 9.81 13.87 -9.93
C LYS A 76 10.05 12.66 -9.02
N ASP A 77 10.69 12.84 -7.87
CA ASP A 77 10.95 11.77 -6.91
C ASP A 77 9.77 11.58 -5.95
N PHE A 78 8.56 11.41 -6.50
CA PHE A 78 7.37 11.11 -5.71
C PHE A 78 7.03 9.63 -5.76
N TYR A 79 6.80 9.09 -4.59
CA TYR A 79 6.60 7.67 -4.37
C TYR A 79 5.21 7.40 -3.80
N VAL A 80 4.74 6.18 -3.97
CA VAL A 80 3.52 5.69 -3.36
C VAL A 80 3.76 5.44 -1.87
N THR A 81 2.75 5.71 -1.05
CA THR A 81 2.78 5.32 0.37
C THR A 81 2.89 3.80 0.50
N ASN A 82 3.91 3.29 1.21
CA ASN A 82 4.15 1.84 1.35
C ASN A 82 2.92 1.06 1.85
N SER A 83 2.14 1.64 2.77
CA SER A 83 0.93 0.99 3.30
C SER A 83 -0.19 0.87 2.25
N VAL A 84 -0.24 1.78 1.27
CA VAL A 84 -1.16 1.70 0.13
C VAL A 84 -0.71 0.58 -0.81
N MET A 85 0.58 0.55 -1.16
CA MET A 85 1.11 -0.48 -2.05
C MET A 85 1.02 -1.89 -1.44
N ASN A 86 1.27 -2.04 -0.13
CA ASN A 86 1.08 -3.32 0.55
C ASN A 86 -0.37 -3.81 0.45
N LYS A 87 -1.38 -2.93 0.58
CA LYS A 87 -2.79 -3.32 0.41
C LYS A 87 -3.10 -3.79 -1.01
N VAL A 88 -2.47 -3.19 -2.02
CA VAL A 88 -2.58 -3.65 -3.42
C VAL A 88 -2.06 -5.08 -3.54
N PHE A 89 -0.86 -5.35 -3.03
CA PHE A 89 -0.26 -6.68 -3.09
C PHE A 89 -0.99 -7.72 -2.26
N ASP A 90 -1.42 -7.37 -1.05
CA ASP A 90 -2.23 -8.25 -0.21
C ASP A 90 -3.55 -8.60 -0.92
N SER A 91 -4.23 -7.60 -1.52
CA SER A 91 -5.49 -7.84 -2.25
C SER A 91 -5.29 -8.66 -3.52
N LEU A 92 -4.18 -8.49 -4.23
CA LEU A 92 -3.82 -9.35 -5.36
C LEU A 92 -3.51 -10.77 -4.90
N GLY A 93 -2.82 -10.94 -3.76
CA GLY A 93 -2.58 -12.23 -3.11
C GLY A 93 -3.90 -12.94 -2.78
N ASP A 94 -4.83 -12.25 -2.13
CA ASP A 94 -6.18 -12.77 -1.85
C ASP A 94 -6.91 -13.19 -3.13
N ALA A 95 -6.78 -12.40 -4.21
CA ALA A 95 -7.39 -12.71 -5.50
C ALA A 95 -6.78 -13.95 -6.17
N ILE A 96 -5.47 -14.17 -6.03
CA ILE A 96 -4.75 -15.35 -6.54
C ILE A 96 -5.21 -16.63 -5.80
N GLU A 97 -5.38 -16.55 -4.48
CA GLU A 97 -5.75 -17.69 -3.64
C GLU A 97 -7.26 -18.00 -3.65
N SER A 98 -8.08 -17.04 -4.06
CA SER A 98 -9.54 -17.16 -4.03
C SER A 98 -10.13 -18.01 -5.17
N GLU A 99 -11.31 -18.58 -4.92
CA GLU A 99 -12.17 -19.03 -5.99
C GLU A 99 -12.84 -17.82 -6.68
N ILE A 100 -13.04 -17.91 -7.99
CA ILE A 100 -13.86 -16.93 -8.72
C ILE A 100 -15.23 -17.52 -9.04
N ILE A 101 -16.26 -16.69 -8.99
CA ILE A 101 -17.65 -17.10 -9.23
C ILE A 101 -18.18 -16.34 -10.43
N LEU A 102 -18.69 -17.04 -11.45
CA LEU A 102 -19.35 -16.39 -12.59
C LEU A 102 -20.66 -15.74 -12.13
N VAL A 103 -20.79 -14.43 -12.35
CA VAL A 103 -21.94 -13.61 -11.94
C VAL A 103 -22.85 -13.29 -13.13
N SER A 104 -22.26 -12.96 -14.28
CA SER A 104 -23.00 -12.65 -15.49
C SER A 104 -22.15 -12.89 -16.73
N GLU A 105 -22.81 -13.23 -17.83
CA GLU A 105 -22.24 -13.21 -19.20
C GLU A 105 -23.08 -12.30 -20.10
N ASN A 106 -23.99 -11.50 -19.53
CA ASN A 106 -24.85 -10.61 -20.31
C ASN A 106 -24.19 -9.22 -20.41
N PRO A 107 -23.76 -8.78 -21.62
CA PRO A 107 -23.11 -7.48 -21.81
C PRO A 107 -23.99 -6.31 -21.34
N GLU A 108 -25.31 -6.42 -21.48
CA GLU A 108 -26.26 -5.38 -21.06
C GLU A 108 -26.24 -5.12 -19.54
N LYS A 109 -25.68 -6.05 -18.74
CA LYS A 109 -25.57 -5.93 -17.29
C LYS A 109 -24.22 -5.40 -16.80
N GLN A 110 -23.25 -5.17 -17.67
CA GLN A 110 -21.90 -4.71 -17.28
C GLN A 110 -21.94 -3.42 -16.45
N GLY A 111 -22.86 -2.50 -16.78
CA GLY A 111 -23.02 -1.26 -16.01
C GLY A 111 -23.56 -1.45 -14.59
N GLU A 112 -24.31 -2.52 -14.33
CA GLU A 112 -24.74 -2.86 -12.95
C GLU A 112 -23.53 -3.19 -12.05
N PHE A 113 -22.43 -3.64 -12.64
CA PHE A 113 -21.19 -4.03 -11.96
C PHE A 113 -20.06 -2.99 -12.11
N MET A 114 -20.30 -1.88 -12.80
CA MET A 114 -19.30 -0.85 -13.13
C MET A 114 -18.11 -1.37 -13.93
N ILE A 115 -18.38 -2.29 -14.87
CA ILE A 115 -17.37 -2.87 -15.79
C ILE A 115 -17.58 -2.37 -17.23
N ASP A 116 -18.61 -1.57 -17.48
CA ASP A 116 -18.84 -0.96 -18.79
C ASP A 116 -17.75 0.06 -19.16
N GLU A 117 -17.67 0.43 -20.44
CA GLU A 117 -16.66 1.36 -20.98
C GLU A 117 -16.61 2.72 -20.28
N ASN A 118 -17.69 3.16 -19.64
CA ASN A 118 -17.76 4.48 -19.01
C ASN A 118 -17.33 4.47 -17.55
N ASN A 119 -17.40 3.31 -16.88
CA ASN A 119 -17.21 3.20 -15.43
C ASN A 119 -16.09 2.23 -15.03
N ARG A 120 -15.52 1.48 -15.98
CA ARG A 120 -14.50 0.47 -15.69
C ARG A 120 -13.18 1.11 -15.25
N TYR A 121 -12.55 0.48 -14.28
CA TYR A 121 -11.14 0.69 -13.98
C TYR A 121 -10.37 -0.41 -14.71
N ILE A 122 -9.44 -0.04 -15.60
CA ILE A 122 -8.55 -1.01 -16.23
C ILE A 122 -7.25 -1.03 -15.45
N ILE A 123 -6.92 -2.21 -14.93
CA ILE A 123 -5.66 -2.45 -14.25
C ILE A 123 -4.76 -3.22 -15.22
N LYS A 124 -3.57 -2.70 -15.48
CA LYS A 124 -2.53 -3.42 -16.22
C LYS A 124 -1.30 -3.58 -15.34
N LEU A 125 -0.89 -4.84 -15.17
CA LEU A 125 0.28 -5.20 -14.39
C LEU A 125 1.36 -5.67 -15.37
N LYS A 126 2.48 -4.96 -15.43
CA LYS A 126 3.64 -5.42 -16.20
C LYS A 126 4.39 -6.46 -15.37
N ILE A 127 4.54 -7.68 -15.89
CA ILE A 127 5.14 -8.83 -15.19
C ILE A 127 6.41 -9.37 -15.88
N GLY A 128 7.01 -8.55 -16.74
CA GLY A 128 8.21 -8.86 -17.51
C GLY A 128 8.40 -7.86 -18.65
N GLU A 129 9.38 -8.08 -19.53
CA GLU A 129 9.79 -7.11 -20.56
C GLU A 129 8.63 -6.67 -21.46
N ASP A 130 7.82 -7.64 -21.93
CA ASP A 130 6.67 -7.43 -22.83
C ASP A 130 5.40 -8.19 -22.38
N GLU A 131 5.34 -8.61 -21.11
CA GLU A 131 4.21 -9.39 -20.57
C GLU A 131 3.34 -8.52 -19.66
N TYR A 132 2.04 -8.48 -19.96
CA TYR A 132 1.04 -7.75 -19.20
C TYR A 132 -0.08 -8.67 -18.75
N PHE A 133 -0.48 -8.51 -17.49
CA PHE A 133 -1.69 -9.08 -16.95
C PHE A 133 -2.71 -7.95 -16.81
N GLU A 134 -3.81 -8.04 -17.56
CA GLU A 134 -4.81 -6.97 -17.64
C GLU A 134 -6.19 -7.48 -17.22
N PHE A 135 -6.91 -6.67 -16.46
CA PHE A 135 -8.28 -6.95 -16.07
C PHE A 135 -9.09 -5.67 -15.84
N ALA A 136 -10.40 -5.78 -16.05
CA ALA A 136 -11.35 -4.75 -15.68
C ALA A 136 -11.79 -4.96 -14.22
N LEU A 137 -11.80 -3.88 -13.47
CA LEU A 137 -12.15 -3.80 -12.06
C LEU A 137 -13.47 -3.05 -11.90
N GLY A 138 -14.47 -3.77 -11.41
CA GLY A 138 -15.80 -3.24 -11.11
C GLY A 138 -15.94 -2.76 -9.67
N LYS A 139 -17.19 -2.60 -9.25
CA LYS A 139 -17.52 -2.19 -7.88
C LYS A 139 -17.23 -3.29 -6.85
N ALA A 140 -17.06 -2.88 -5.60
CA ALA A 140 -17.12 -3.80 -4.48
C ALA A 140 -18.56 -4.32 -4.28
N SER A 141 -18.67 -5.55 -3.80
CA SER A 141 -19.93 -6.12 -3.32
C SER A 141 -20.43 -5.38 -2.07
N SER A 142 -21.66 -5.69 -1.63
CA SER A 142 -22.29 -5.00 -0.50
C SER A 142 -21.58 -5.19 0.84
N ASP A 143 -20.82 -6.27 1.01
CA ASP A 143 -20.03 -6.52 2.23
C ASP A 143 -18.58 -6.01 2.12
N MET A 144 -18.21 -5.44 0.97
CA MET A 144 -16.89 -4.92 0.63
C MET A 144 -15.75 -5.96 0.68
N GLN A 145 -16.07 -7.26 0.80
CA GLN A 145 -15.06 -8.33 0.79
C GLN A 145 -14.84 -8.90 -0.61
N ASP A 146 -15.90 -8.93 -1.42
CA ASP A 146 -15.80 -9.36 -2.81
C ASP A 146 -15.73 -8.16 -3.76
N THR A 147 -15.02 -8.33 -4.86
CA THR A 147 -14.97 -7.36 -5.97
C THR A 147 -15.38 -8.02 -7.28
N TYR A 148 -16.12 -7.29 -8.11
CA TYR A 148 -16.43 -7.75 -9.47
C TYR A 148 -15.27 -7.47 -10.41
N VAL A 149 -14.92 -8.45 -11.24
CA VAL A 149 -13.78 -8.39 -12.16
C VAL A 149 -14.15 -9.05 -13.49
N ALA A 150 -13.53 -8.60 -14.57
CA ALA A 150 -13.64 -9.23 -15.88
C ALA A 150 -12.27 -9.24 -16.57
N LYS A 151 -12.06 -10.21 -17.46
CA LYS A 151 -10.92 -10.15 -18.37
C LYS A 151 -11.18 -9.07 -19.41
N ILE A 152 -10.11 -8.48 -19.93
CA ILE A 152 -10.22 -7.59 -21.09
C ILE A 152 -10.80 -8.39 -22.27
N ASP A 153 -11.73 -7.76 -23.00
CA ASP A 153 -12.45 -8.33 -24.14
C ASP A 153 -13.31 -9.57 -23.84
N ASP A 154 -13.64 -9.84 -22.57
CA ASP A 154 -14.56 -10.91 -22.15
C ASP A 154 -15.87 -10.30 -21.60
N ASP A 155 -17.01 -10.87 -21.99
CA ASP A 155 -18.34 -10.48 -21.49
C ASP A 155 -18.63 -11.08 -20.10
N ALA A 156 -17.86 -12.08 -19.69
CA ALA A 156 -18.01 -12.75 -18.41
C ALA A 156 -17.51 -11.89 -17.24
N ILE A 157 -18.41 -11.68 -16.29
CA ILE A 157 -18.16 -10.97 -15.04
C ILE A 157 -18.07 -11.98 -13.91
N TYR A 158 -17.01 -11.89 -13.14
CA TYR A 158 -16.72 -12.75 -12.01
C TYR A 158 -16.76 -11.97 -10.71
N SER A 159 -17.12 -12.64 -9.61
CA SER A 159 -16.89 -12.18 -8.25
C SER A 159 -15.65 -12.87 -7.72
N VAL A 160 -14.71 -12.11 -7.18
CA VAL A 160 -13.53 -12.63 -6.48
C VAL A 160 -13.54 -12.13 -5.05
N LYS A 161 -13.21 -13.00 -4.09
CA LYS A 161 -13.14 -12.67 -2.67
C LYS A 161 -11.84 -11.94 -2.33
N ALA A 162 -11.73 -10.73 -2.84
CA ALA A 162 -10.60 -9.84 -2.61
C ALA A 162 -11.07 -8.39 -2.63
N SER A 163 -10.45 -7.56 -1.80
CA SER A 163 -10.77 -6.13 -1.68
C SER A 163 -10.11 -5.26 -2.76
N LEU A 164 -10.03 -5.77 -3.99
CA LEU A 164 -9.34 -5.13 -5.12
C LEU A 164 -9.85 -3.72 -5.38
N ARG A 165 -11.18 -3.50 -5.33
CA ARG A 165 -11.74 -2.15 -5.55
C ARG A 165 -11.16 -1.15 -4.57
N THR A 166 -11.18 -1.47 -3.28
CA THR A 166 -10.66 -0.59 -2.22
C THR A 166 -9.14 -0.39 -2.31
N ALA A 167 -8.41 -1.37 -2.86
CA ALA A 167 -6.96 -1.29 -2.99
C ALA A 167 -6.50 -0.44 -4.19
N PHE A 168 -7.25 -0.41 -5.28
CA PHE A 168 -6.90 0.36 -6.49
C PHE A 168 -7.65 1.69 -6.61
N ASP A 169 -8.76 1.87 -5.90
CA ASP A 169 -9.55 3.11 -5.92
C ASP A 169 -9.09 4.05 -4.81
N HIS A 170 -7.90 4.62 -4.99
CA HIS A 170 -7.34 5.62 -4.10
C HIS A 170 -7.34 7.00 -4.75
N ASP A 171 -7.95 7.96 -4.05
CA ASP A 171 -7.88 9.38 -4.42
C ASP A 171 -6.43 9.87 -4.47
N ASP A 172 -5.63 9.38 -3.50
CA ASP A 172 -4.28 9.82 -3.24
C ASP A 172 -3.31 8.66 -3.03
N TRP A 173 -2.33 8.58 -3.92
CA TRP A 173 -1.29 7.56 -3.91
C TRP A 173 -0.02 8.04 -3.22
N TYR A 174 0.18 9.36 -3.15
CA TYR A 174 1.45 9.95 -2.80
C TYR A 174 1.84 9.66 -1.35
N ASN A 175 3.11 9.33 -1.13
CA ASN A 175 3.73 9.54 0.17
C ASN A 175 3.89 11.05 0.39
N LYS A 176 3.18 11.55 1.40
CA LYS A 176 3.12 12.97 1.76
C LYS A 176 4.14 13.36 2.80
N GLU A 177 4.88 12.41 3.36
CA GLU A 177 5.94 12.67 4.32
C GLU A 177 7.01 13.58 3.70
N ILE A 178 7.26 14.74 4.32
CA ILE A 178 8.23 15.72 3.81
C ILE A 178 9.65 15.33 4.25
N PHE A 179 9.80 14.85 5.49
CA PHE A 179 11.07 14.37 5.99
C PHE A 179 10.90 13.08 6.80
N ALA A 180 11.59 12.02 6.39
CA ALA A 180 11.72 10.79 7.18
C ALA A 180 12.82 10.96 8.24
N LEU A 181 12.50 11.65 9.34
CA LEU A 181 13.47 12.01 10.37
C LEU A 181 13.22 11.23 11.66
N GLU A 182 14.28 10.58 12.14
CA GLU A 182 14.34 10.11 13.52
C GLU A 182 14.78 11.28 14.41
N LYS A 183 13.85 11.80 15.23
CA LYS A 183 14.11 12.97 16.09
C LYS A 183 15.33 12.80 17.00
N ASP A 184 15.60 11.58 17.43
CA ASP A 184 16.71 11.28 18.34
C ASP A 184 18.09 11.44 17.66
N ASN A 185 18.13 11.32 16.33
CA ASN A 185 19.34 11.51 15.52
C ASN A 185 19.64 12.99 15.26
N ILE A 186 18.70 13.90 15.54
CA ILE A 186 18.91 15.33 15.40
C ILE A 186 19.75 15.84 16.58
N LYS A 187 20.92 16.41 16.27
CA LYS A 187 21.87 16.94 17.26
C LYS A 187 21.96 18.45 17.26
N LYS A 188 21.55 19.09 16.17
CA LYS A 188 21.73 20.52 15.95
C LYS A 188 20.61 21.07 15.09
N VAL A 189 20.08 22.22 15.52
CA VAL A 189 19.07 22.97 14.75
C VAL A 189 19.54 24.42 14.61
N ARG A 190 19.64 24.88 13.37
CA ARG A 190 19.94 26.27 13.02
C ARG A 190 18.66 26.96 12.58
N PHE A 191 18.33 28.06 13.24
CA PHE A 191 17.19 28.89 12.93
C PHE A 191 17.67 30.20 12.31
N GLN A 192 17.27 30.46 11.07
CA GLN A 192 17.57 31.68 10.34
C GLN A 192 16.28 32.44 10.05
N TYR A 193 16.15 33.61 10.67
CA TYR A 193 15.09 34.60 10.42
C TYR A 193 15.66 35.73 9.57
N PRO A 194 14.85 36.67 9.04
CA PRO A 194 15.34 37.71 8.13
C PRO A 194 16.31 38.68 8.81
N SER A 195 16.19 38.85 10.13
CA SER A 195 16.98 39.81 10.91
C SER A 195 17.90 39.17 11.96
N ARG A 196 17.83 37.85 12.16
CA ARG A 196 18.59 37.16 13.20
C ARG A 196 18.77 35.69 12.89
N GLU A 197 19.81 35.11 13.47
CA GLU A 197 20.09 33.68 13.39
C GLU A 197 20.57 33.19 14.74
N PHE A 198 20.19 31.96 15.09
CA PHE A 198 20.74 31.26 16.24
C PHE A 198 20.78 29.76 15.99
N THR A 199 21.65 29.08 16.74
CA THR A 199 21.82 27.63 16.67
C THR A 199 21.65 27.03 18.05
N ILE A 200 20.93 25.93 18.13
CA ILE A 200 20.82 25.08 19.31
C ILE A 200 21.47 23.73 19.02
N GLU A 201 22.10 23.14 20.05
CA GLU A 201 22.72 21.82 19.97
C GLU A 201 22.30 21.00 21.20
N LYS A 202 22.17 19.69 21.00
CA LYS A 202 21.89 18.70 22.04
C LYS A 202 23.17 18.47 22.83
N ASP A 203 23.10 18.50 24.15
CA ASP A 203 24.24 18.17 25.01
C ASP A 203 24.65 16.71 24.78
N GLU A 204 25.95 16.44 24.81
CA GLU A 204 26.45 15.07 24.88
C GLU A 204 26.01 14.46 26.21
N ILE A 205 25.22 13.38 26.14
CA ILE A 205 24.93 12.56 27.31
C ILE A 205 26.17 11.70 27.57
N GLU A 206 26.77 11.83 28.75
CA GLU A 206 27.85 10.92 29.18
C GLU A 206 27.30 9.48 29.30
N GLU A 207 28.09 8.48 28.89
CA GLU A 207 27.72 7.07 29.06
C GLU A 207 27.40 6.77 30.53
N VAL A 208 26.17 6.37 30.79
CA VAL A 208 25.71 6.00 32.14
C VAL A 208 25.97 4.52 32.38
N ALA A 209 26.32 4.16 33.62
CA ALA A 209 26.57 2.77 33.99
C ALA A 209 25.32 1.88 33.79
N GLU A 210 25.56 0.61 33.47
CA GLU A 210 24.49 -0.37 33.23
C GLU A 210 23.53 -0.47 34.42
N GLY A 211 22.26 -0.08 34.22
CA GLY A 211 21.20 -0.09 35.23
C GLY A 211 20.81 1.27 35.80
N GLU A 212 21.43 2.37 35.36
CA GLU A 212 21.03 3.74 35.69
C GLU A 212 20.14 4.35 34.60
N GLU A 213 19.24 5.27 34.99
CA GLU A 213 18.42 6.02 34.05
C GLU A 213 19.31 6.93 33.19
N VAL A 214 19.19 6.80 31.87
CA VAL A 214 19.88 7.69 30.93
C VAL A 214 19.28 9.08 31.08
N PRO A 215 20.06 10.12 31.45
CA PRO A 215 19.53 11.45 31.57
C PRO A 215 19.06 11.94 30.20
N GLU A 216 17.89 12.55 30.15
CA GLU A 216 17.40 13.18 28.93
C GLU A 216 18.38 14.27 28.49
N ALA A 217 18.73 14.26 27.20
CA ALA A 217 19.63 15.27 26.66
C ALA A 217 18.95 16.63 26.71
N ASN A 218 19.66 17.61 27.26
CA ASN A 218 19.21 19.00 27.23
C ASN A 218 19.70 19.68 25.96
N TRP A 219 18.88 20.59 25.44
CA TRP A 219 19.27 21.48 24.37
C TRP A 219 19.81 22.79 24.92
N ASN A 220 20.82 23.34 24.25
CA ASN A 220 21.39 24.64 24.57
C ASN A 220 21.66 25.45 23.31
N GLY A 221 21.47 26.76 23.40
CA GLY A 221 21.94 27.69 22.38
C GLY A 221 23.45 27.76 22.35
N THR A 222 24.08 27.65 21.18
CA THR A 222 25.54 27.69 21.01
C THR A 222 26.01 28.90 20.21
N LEU A 223 25.20 29.37 19.24
CA LEU A 223 25.50 30.55 18.43
C LEU A 223 24.34 31.54 18.46
N PRO A 224 24.61 32.87 18.46
CA PRO A 224 25.94 33.49 18.39
C PRO A 224 26.74 33.49 19.71
N TYR A 225 26.09 33.13 20.81
CA TYR A 225 26.70 32.93 22.14
C TYR A 225 25.93 31.82 22.87
N ARG A 226 26.39 31.38 24.05
CA ARG A 226 25.67 30.36 24.83
C ARG A 226 24.45 30.95 25.53
N PHE A 227 23.28 30.33 25.37
CA PHE A 227 22.05 30.71 26.05
C PHE A 227 21.19 29.47 26.36
N SER A 228 20.38 29.54 27.42
CA SER A 228 19.43 28.49 27.75
C SER A 228 18.23 28.54 26.81
N VAL A 229 17.73 27.37 26.44
CA VAL A 229 16.49 27.22 25.67
C VAL A 229 15.44 26.50 26.48
N ASP A 230 14.21 26.65 26.02
CA ASP A 230 13.05 25.98 26.58
C ASP A 230 12.93 24.59 25.92
N ASN A 231 13.34 23.54 26.63
CA ASN A 231 13.41 22.18 26.09
C ASN A 231 12.05 21.65 25.63
N GLU A 232 10.96 22.04 26.29
CA GLU A 232 9.60 21.64 25.88
C GLU A 232 9.29 22.18 24.48
N LYS A 233 9.62 23.46 24.21
CA LYS A 233 9.44 24.06 22.89
C LYS A 233 10.36 23.49 21.82
N VAL A 234 11.58 23.09 22.20
CA VAL A 234 12.47 22.41 21.26
C VAL A 234 11.86 21.07 20.87
N ALA A 235 11.37 20.29 21.84
CA ALA A 235 10.69 19.04 21.58
C ALA A 235 9.47 19.22 20.65
N GLU A 236 8.64 20.25 20.89
CA GLU A 236 7.51 20.58 20.00
C GLU A 236 7.94 20.82 18.55
N VAL A 237 9.05 21.56 18.34
CA VAL A 237 9.57 21.82 16.98
C VAL A 237 10.08 20.54 16.32
N LEU A 238 10.79 19.70 17.06
CA LEU A 238 11.30 18.43 16.54
C LEU A 238 10.15 17.47 16.20
N ASP A 239 9.15 17.36 17.08
CA ASP A 239 7.97 16.54 16.85
C ASP A 239 7.21 17.03 15.61
N LEU A 240 7.00 18.35 15.46
CA LEU A 240 6.34 18.93 14.29
C LEU A 240 7.08 18.62 12.98
N VAL A 241 8.40 18.77 12.97
CA VAL A 241 9.21 18.57 11.76
C VAL A 241 9.33 17.09 11.41
N SER A 242 9.39 16.21 12.40
CA SER A 242 9.41 14.76 12.20
C SER A 242 8.07 14.17 11.75
N SER A 243 6.97 14.91 11.92
CA SER A 243 5.61 14.50 11.52
C SER A 243 5.05 15.35 10.37
N LEU A 244 5.93 16.09 9.68
CA LEU A 244 5.50 17.04 8.67
C LEU A 244 5.05 16.30 7.40
N GLU A 245 3.77 16.46 7.07
CA GLU A 245 3.18 15.91 5.86
C GLU A 245 2.63 17.03 4.96
N ALA A 246 2.77 16.85 3.64
CA ALA A 246 2.15 17.72 2.66
C ALA A 246 0.63 17.50 2.61
N ALA A 247 -0.17 18.56 2.69
CA ALA A 247 -1.62 18.44 2.53
C ALA A 247 -1.99 17.95 1.11
N GLU A 248 -1.26 18.44 0.12
CA GLU A 248 -1.35 18.10 -1.30
C GLU A 248 0.04 18.26 -1.91
N ILE A 249 0.33 17.57 -3.01
CA ILE A 249 1.57 17.77 -3.78
C ILE A 249 1.33 18.89 -4.80
N PRO A 250 1.81 20.12 -4.58
CA PRO A 250 1.54 21.22 -5.49
C PRO A 250 2.36 21.11 -6.78
N ALA A 251 1.99 21.92 -7.76
CA ALA A 251 2.82 22.20 -8.92
C ALA A 251 4.23 22.61 -8.46
N GLN A 252 5.25 22.03 -9.10
CA GLN A 252 6.66 22.16 -8.69
C GLN A 252 7.28 23.50 -9.15
N THR A 253 6.61 24.61 -8.81
CA THR A 253 6.99 25.98 -9.16
C THR A 253 7.12 26.85 -7.91
N PHE A 254 8.12 27.71 -7.85
CA PHE A 254 8.28 28.65 -6.73
C PHE A 254 7.25 29.78 -6.74
N GLU A 255 6.76 30.15 -7.93
CA GLU A 255 5.85 31.29 -8.10
C GLU A 255 4.50 31.05 -7.39
N GLY A 256 4.09 32.01 -6.58
CA GLY A 256 2.82 31.99 -5.84
C GLY A 256 2.87 31.17 -4.54
N THR A 257 4.01 30.60 -4.16
CA THR A 257 4.14 29.76 -2.95
C THR A 257 4.43 30.56 -1.68
N GLY A 258 4.83 31.83 -1.80
CA GLY A 258 5.31 32.64 -0.67
C GLY A 258 6.80 32.43 -0.37
N LEU A 259 7.40 31.34 -0.86
CA LEU A 259 8.83 31.05 -0.70
C LEU A 259 9.74 32.04 -1.46
N GLU A 260 9.20 32.91 -2.30
CA GLU A 260 10.00 33.98 -2.93
C GLU A 260 10.52 35.01 -1.91
N LYS A 261 9.92 35.03 -0.71
CA LYS A 261 10.31 35.88 0.41
C LYS A 261 10.57 35.04 1.65
N ASN A 262 11.40 33.99 1.54
CA ASN A 262 11.80 33.11 2.64
C ASN A 262 11.86 33.85 4.00
N LEU A 263 10.80 33.70 4.79
CA LEU A 263 10.65 34.38 6.07
C LEU A 263 11.49 33.67 7.12
N GLN A 264 11.62 32.34 7.04
CA GLN A 264 12.38 31.54 7.99
C GLN A 264 13.03 30.34 7.30
N ILE A 265 14.22 29.98 7.72
CA ILE A 265 14.93 28.77 7.31
C ILE A 265 15.32 28.01 8.57
N LEU A 266 14.96 26.73 8.64
CA LEU A 266 15.39 25.82 9.69
C LEU A 266 16.28 24.76 9.05
N GLN A 267 17.45 24.53 9.61
CA GLN A 267 18.32 23.43 9.21
C GLN A 267 18.51 22.49 10.39
N PHE A 268 18.19 21.21 10.19
CA PHE A 268 18.33 20.14 11.17
C PHE A 268 19.50 19.27 10.74
N SER A 269 20.41 18.98 11.67
CA SER A 269 21.60 18.19 11.39
C SER A 269 21.95 17.25 12.55
N GLY A 270 22.57 16.12 12.23
CA GLY A 270 22.97 15.10 13.20
C GLY A 270 23.40 13.79 12.55
N ASP A 271 23.13 12.66 13.21
CA ASP A 271 23.58 11.34 12.74
C ASP A 271 22.74 10.89 11.54
N GLY A 272 23.29 11.01 10.33
CA GLY A 272 22.56 10.68 9.10
C GLY A 272 21.44 11.67 8.74
N VAL A 273 21.35 12.80 9.45
CA VAL A 273 20.37 13.86 9.20
C VAL A 273 21.07 15.13 8.71
N ASP A 274 20.67 15.64 7.54
CA ASP A 274 20.95 16.99 7.06
C ASP A 274 19.79 17.46 6.18
N VAL A 275 18.87 18.22 6.76
CA VAL A 275 17.66 18.69 6.08
C VAL A 275 17.44 20.18 6.30
N VAL A 276 16.89 20.83 5.28
CA VAL A 276 16.59 22.26 5.28
C VAL A 276 15.10 22.46 4.99
N LEU A 277 14.41 23.09 5.93
CA LEU A 277 13.03 23.54 5.78
C LEU A 277 13.02 25.05 5.55
N MET A 278 12.42 25.48 4.44
CA MET A 278 12.18 26.89 4.13
C MET A 278 10.70 27.21 4.34
N ILE A 279 10.42 28.33 5.02
CA ILE A 279 9.08 28.79 5.34
C ILE A 279 8.92 30.21 4.78
N GLY A 280 7.91 30.39 3.93
CA GLY A 280 7.55 31.65 3.25
C GLY A 280 6.41 32.41 3.92
#